data_AF-A0A8R7P2R4-F1
#
_entry.id   AF-A0A8R7P2R4-F1
#
_cell.length_a   1.000
_cell.length_b   1.000
_cell.length_c   1.000
_cell.angle_alpha   90.00
_cell.angle_beta   90.00
_cell.angle_gamma   90.00
#
_symmetry.space_group_name_H-M   'P 1'
#
loop_
_entity.id
_entity.type
_entity.pdbx_description
1 polymer ?
#
loop_
_entity_poly.entity_id
_entity_poly.type
_entity_poly.pdbx_seq_one_letter_code
_entity_poly.pdbx_strand_id
1 'polypeptide(L)'
;MIAMAARCFFHSSPKPCFSFTPRCSSSSPPAPGGKGKGKALREDWRERSKPIPPGGVYPAKDKCSRCGLCDTYYIAHVNNACPFLGDGMSRVEDLEPVVHGRGRKDSMDEMYYGVHEQLLYARKTEPVQGAQWTGIVTTIAVEMLKSNMVDAVVCVQRHPDKNRIPHHHLSLQ
;
A
#
# COMPACT_ATOMS: atom_id res chain seq x y z
N MET A 1 26.73 -9.85 54.26
CA MET A 1 25.50 -9.80 53.46
C MET A 1 24.80 -8.47 53.76
N ILE A 2 24.94 -7.48 52.87
CA ILE A 2 24.26 -6.19 53.00
C ILE A 2 23.36 -6.10 51.78
N ALA A 3 22.05 -6.21 52.00
CA ALA A 3 21.04 -6.07 50.97
C ALA A 3 20.79 -4.57 50.72
N MET A 4 21.14 -4.08 49.53
CA MET A 4 20.69 -2.78 49.06
C MET A 4 19.35 -2.95 48.34
N ALA A 5 18.27 -2.44 48.94
CA ALA A 5 16.99 -2.28 48.28
C ALA A 5 16.99 -0.96 47.50
N ALA A 6 17.19 -1.04 46.19
CA ALA A 6 16.97 0.09 45.29
C ALA A 6 15.47 0.23 45.00
N ARG A 7 14.86 1.31 45.49
CA ARG A 7 13.50 1.71 45.13
C ARG A 7 13.53 2.31 43.73
N CYS A 8 13.08 1.56 42.73
CA CYS A 8 12.80 2.11 41.41
C CYS A 8 11.55 3.00 41.48
N PHE A 9 11.75 4.30 41.39
CA PHE A 9 10.67 5.27 41.16
C PHE A 9 10.15 5.08 39.72
N PHE A 10 8.94 4.55 39.58
CA PHE A 10 8.22 4.59 38.31
C PHE A 10 7.71 6.01 38.06
N HIS A 11 8.36 6.73 37.16
CA HIS A 11 7.80 7.94 36.56
C HIS A 11 6.75 7.52 35.53
N SER A 12 5.47 7.78 35.83
CA SER A 12 4.35 7.59 34.92
C SER A 12 4.34 8.73 33.90
N SER A 13 4.92 8.52 32.73
CA SER A 13 4.76 9.46 31.61
C SER A 13 3.35 9.36 31.00
N PRO A 14 2.72 10.49 30.62
CA PRO A 14 1.38 10.47 30.05
C PRO A 14 1.38 9.85 28.65
N LYS A 15 0.33 9.07 28.37
CA LYS A 15 0.08 8.41 27.09
C LYS A 15 -0.02 9.45 25.96
N PRO A 16 0.67 9.30 24.82
CA PRO A 16 0.44 10.16 23.67
C PRO A 16 -0.96 9.88 23.11
N CYS A 17 -1.83 10.89 23.18
CA CYS A 17 -3.13 10.89 22.54
C CYS A 17 -2.92 11.21 21.06
N PHE A 18 -2.87 10.19 20.21
CA PHE A 18 -2.87 10.40 18.76
C PHE A 18 -4.30 10.71 18.31
N SER A 19 -4.63 11.99 18.25
CA SER A 19 -5.84 12.48 17.60
C SER A 19 -5.67 12.42 16.08
N PHE A 20 -5.98 11.28 15.47
CA PHE A 20 -6.19 11.19 14.03
C PHE A 20 -7.61 11.64 13.71
N THR A 21 -7.73 12.79 13.05
CA THR A 21 -8.99 13.18 12.43
C THR A 21 -9.18 12.34 11.16
N PRO A 22 -10.33 11.67 10.95
CA PRO A 22 -10.59 10.99 9.70
C PRO A 22 -10.90 12.08 8.67
N ARG A 23 -9.87 12.55 7.97
CA ARG A 23 -10.09 13.37 6.79
C ARG A 23 -10.49 12.43 5.66
N CYS A 24 -11.80 12.31 5.42
CA CYS A 24 -12.31 11.85 4.13
C CYS A 24 -11.88 12.87 3.07
N SER A 25 -10.65 12.71 2.56
CA SER A 25 -10.21 13.45 1.39
C SER A 25 -10.89 12.80 0.19
N SER A 26 -12.04 13.32 -0.22
CA SER A 26 -12.42 13.28 -1.64
C SER A 26 -11.41 14.14 -2.39
N SER A 27 -10.19 13.63 -2.56
CA SER A 27 -9.14 14.34 -3.28
C SER A 27 -9.53 14.33 -4.75
N SER A 28 -9.94 15.50 -5.24
CA SER A 28 -9.92 15.79 -6.67
C SER A 28 -8.57 15.36 -7.26
N PRO A 29 -8.53 14.79 -8.47
CA PRO A 29 -7.29 14.32 -9.06
C PRO A 29 -6.29 15.48 -9.16
N PRO A 30 -5.01 15.26 -8.83
CA PRO A 30 -3.98 16.28 -8.98
C PRO A 30 -3.86 16.69 -10.45
N ALA A 31 -3.55 17.97 -10.67
CA ALA A 31 -3.23 18.48 -12.01
C ALA A 31 -2.04 17.70 -12.59
N PRO A 32 -2.05 17.37 -13.90
CA PRO A 32 -0.99 16.58 -14.51
C PRO A 32 0.31 17.39 -14.58
N GLY A 33 1.16 17.23 -13.58
CA GLY A 33 2.57 17.61 -13.62
C GLY A 33 3.38 16.51 -14.30
N GLY A 34 3.17 16.31 -15.59
CA GLY A 34 3.92 15.35 -16.40
C GLY A 34 3.92 15.78 -17.85
N LYS A 35 5.09 15.83 -18.49
CA LYS A 35 5.29 16.22 -19.90
C LYS A 35 4.77 15.17 -20.89
N GLY A 36 3.53 14.71 -20.72
CA GLY A 36 2.83 13.82 -21.62
C GLY A 36 1.41 14.32 -21.85
N LYS A 37 1.07 14.71 -23.08
CA LYS A 37 -0.31 15.05 -23.47
C LYS A 37 -1.18 13.79 -23.50
N GLY A 38 -1.52 13.25 -22.33
CA GLY A 38 -2.57 12.25 -22.21
C GLY A 38 -3.89 12.87 -22.63
N LYS A 39 -4.64 12.23 -23.53
CA LYS A 39 -6.02 12.64 -23.81
C LYS A 39 -6.80 12.58 -22.50
N ALA A 40 -7.54 13.64 -22.18
CA ALA A 40 -8.42 13.67 -21.02
C ALA A 40 -9.34 12.44 -21.07
N LEU A 41 -9.41 11.72 -19.95
CA LEU A 41 -10.32 10.59 -19.81
C LEU A 41 -11.75 11.10 -19.91
N ARG A 42 -12.61 10.29 -20.51
CA ARG A 42 -14.04 10.58 -20.53
C ARG A 42 -14.61 10.42 -19.13
N GLU A 43 -15.61 11.23 -18.77
CA GLU A 43 -16.26 11.17 -17.46
C GLU A 43 -17.01 9.85 -17.23
N ASP A 44 -17.60 9.27 -18.30
CA ASP A 44 -18.42 8.05 -18.27
C ASP A 44 -17.60 6.74 -18.35
N TRP A 45 -16.37 6.76 -17.83
CA TRP A 45 -15.46 5.64 -17.94
C TRP A 45 -15.86 4.44 -17.06
N ARG A 46 -16.54 4.68 -15.93
CA ARG A 46 -16.96 3.61 -15.00
C ARG A 46 -18.03 2.72 -15.63
N GLU A 47 -18.91 3.28 -16.43
CA GLU A 47 -20.01 2.58 -17.08
C GLU A 47 -19.57 1.88 -18.38
N ARG A 48 -18.62 2.47 -19.11
CA ARG A 48 -18.21 1.97 -20.44
C ARG A 48 -17.04 1.00 -20.42
N SER A 49 -16.14 1.14 -19.45
CA SER A 49 -14.87 0.40 -19.45
C SER A 49 -15.12 -1.03 -18.99
N LYS A 50 -14.82 -1.98 -19.87
CA LYS A 50 -15.03 -3.40 -19.62
C LYS A 50 -13.72 -4.05 -19.17
N PRO A 51 -13.72 -4.76 -18.02
CA PRO A 51 -12.59 -5.57 -17.60
C PRO A 51 -12.12 -6.56 -18.66
N ILE A 52 -10.84 -6.94 -18.61
CA ILE A 52 -10.35 -8.06 -19.41
C ILE A 52 -10.99 -9.36 -18.87
N PRO A 53 -11.69 -10.15 -19.71
CA PRO A 53 -12.27 -11.40 -19.27
C PRO A 53 -11.19 -12.45 -18.97
N PRO A 54 -11.48 -13.49 -18.16
CA PRO A 54 -10.55 -14.58 -17.93
C PRO A 54 -10.05 -15.19 -19.25
N GLY A 55 -8.73 -15.29 -19.42
CA GLY A 55 -8.09 -15.75 -20.66
C GLY A 55 -7.89 -14.67 -21.73
N GLY A 56 -8.35 -13.43 -21.49
CA GLY A 56 -8.08 -12.29 -22.36
C GLY A 56 -6.62 -11.82 -22.30
N VAL A 57 -6.21 -11.07 -23.33
CA VAL A 57 -4.85 -10.52 -23.42
C VAL A 57 -4.80 -9.15 -22.76
N TYR A 58 -3.92 -8.98 -21.77
CA TYR A 58 -3.74 -7.71 -21.06
C TYR A 58 -2.98 -6.67 -21.91
N PRO A 59 -3.18 -5.36 -21.66
CA PRO A 59 -2.49 -4.29 -22.40
C PRO A 59 -0.97 -4.37 -22.39
N ALA A 60 -0.36 -4.79 -21.28
CA ALA A 60 1.09 -4.99 -21.16
C ALA A 60 1.60 -6.30 -21.79
N LYS A 61 0.71 -7.11 -22.40
CA LYS A 61 1.02 -8.41 -23.01
C LYS A 61 1.83 -9.30 -22.04
N ASP A 62 2.91 -9.91 -22.52
CA ASP A 62 3.76 -10.82 -21.75
C ASP A 62 4.51 -10.14 -20.59
N LYS A 63 4.55 -8.80 -20.56
CA LYS A 63 5.14 -8.02 -19.46
C LYS A 63 4.15 -7.73 -18.33
N CYS A 64 2.90 -8.19 -18.44
CA CYS A 64 1.89 -7.94 -17.43
C CYS A 64 2.23 -8.65 -16.11
N SER A 65 2.36 -7.88 -15.02
CA SER A 65 2.56 -8.42 -13.66
C SER A 65 1.27 -8.93 -13.00
N ARG A 66 0.12 -8.88 -13.69
CA ARG A 66 -1.21 -9.24 -13.17
C ARG A 66 -1.57 -8.53 -11.86
N CYS A 67 -1.38 -7.21 -11.81
CA CYS A 67 -1.65 -6.38 -10.63
C CYS A 67 -3.15 -6.19 -10.29
N GLY A 68 -4.09 -6.71 -11.10
CA GLY A 68 -5.53 -6.59 -10.89
C GLY A 68 -6.21 -5.35 -11.47
N LEU A 69 -5.46 -4.33 -11.91
CA LEU A 69 -6.03 -3.07 -12.42
C LEU A 69 -7.01 -3.30 -13.60
N CYS A 70 -6.60 -4.13 -14.55
CA CYS A 70 -7.36 -4.39 -15.78
C CYS A 70 -8.52 -5.40 -15.59
N ASP A 71 -8.64 -5.98 -14.39
CA ASP A 71 -9.73 -6.91 -14.03
C ASP A 71 -10.96 -6.15 -13.52
N THR A 72 -10.89 -4.82 -13.52
CA THR A 72 -11.98 -3.92 -13.14
C THR A 72 -12.20 -2.87 -14.21
N TYR A 73 -13.23 -2.04 -14.05
CA TYR A 73 -13.49 -0.90 -14.94
C TYR A 73 -12.35 0.15 -14.90
N TYR A 74 -11.37 0.03 -13.98
CA TYR A 74 -10.15 0.86 -13.97
C TYR A 74 -9.19 0.59 -15.13
N ILE A 75 -9.46 -0.39 -15.99
CA ILE A 75 -8.77 -0.54 -17.27
C ILE A 75 -8.74 0.76 -18.09
N ALA A 76 -9.72 1.65 -17.92
CA ALA A 76 -9.74 2.99 -18.52
C ALA A 76 -8.44 3.78 -18.28
N HIS A 77 -7.81 3.58 -17.12
CA HIS A 77 -6.63 4.29 -16.68
C HIS A 77 -5.32 3.56 -16.99
N VAL A 78 -5.36 2.42 -17.69
CA VAL A 78 -4.18 1.55 -17.85
C VAL A 78 -2.98 2.28 -18.46
N ASN A 79 -3.19 3.19 -19.42
CA ASN A 79 -2.10 3.93 -20.06
C ASN A 79 -1.40 4.93 -19.13
N ASN A 80 -2.08 5.39 -18.07
CA ASN A 80 -1.58 6.39 -17.13
C ASN A 80 -1.27 5.80 -15.74
N ALA A 81 -1.55 4.52 -15.54
CA ALA A 81 -1.35 3.82 -14.26
C ALA A 81 -0.40 2.62 -14.39
N CYS A 82 -0.38 1.92 -15.53
CA CYS A 82 0.43 0.71 -15.68
C CYS A 82 1.94 1.01 -15.56
N PRO A 83 2.70 0.24 -14.77
CA PRO A 83 4.15 0.39 -14.65
C PRO A 83 4.94 -0.21 -15.83
N PHE A 84 4.26 -0.85 -16.78
CA PHE A 84 4.86 -1.48 -17.97
C PHE A 84 4.48 -0.80 -19.29
N LEU A 85 3.72 0.30 -19.23
CA LEU A 85 3.30 1.09 -20.40
C LEU A 85 3.64 2.57 -20.20
N GLY A 86 3.86 3.28 -21.31
CA GLY A 86 4.26 4.68 -21.29
C GLY A 86 5.56 4.87 -20.51
N ASP A 87 5.58 5.85 -19.60
CA ASP A 87 6.70 6.13 -18.69
C ASP A 87 7.00 4.95 -17.74
N GLY A 88 6.09 3.98 -17.61
CA GLY A 88 6.28 2.79 -16.81
C GLY A 88 6.56 3.11 -15.34
N MET A 89 7.66 2.56 -14.81
CA MET A 89 8.09 2.76 -13.42
C MET A 89 8.83 4.08 -13.18
N SER A 90 9.28 4.83 -14.20
CA SER A 90 9.94 6.13 -13.95
C SER A 90 8.99 7.13 -13.30
N ARG A 91 7.68 6.93 -13.47
CA ARG A 91 6.60 7.70 -12.85
C ARG A 91 6.62 7.67 -11.31
N VAL A 92 7.35 6.74 -10.69
CA VAL A 92 7.52 6.70 -9.22
C VAL A 92 8.15 8.00 -8.71
N GLU A 93 9.14 8.55 -9.42
CA GLU A 93 9.83 9.79 -9.01
C GLU A 93 8.90 11.01 -9.06
N ASP A 94 7.95 11.04 -9.99
CA ASP A 94 6.91 12.08 -10.06
C ASP A 94 5.85 11.93 -8.96
N LEU A 95 5.59 10.70 -8.51
CA LEU A 95 4.59 10.39 -7.48
C LEU A 95 5.12 10.55 -6.05
N GLU A 96 6.43 10.42 -5.83
CA GLU A 96 7.05 10.53 -4.51
C GLU A 96 6.75 11.85 -3.80
N PRO A 97 6.87 13.04 -4.43
CA PRO A 97 6.47 14.30 -3.80
C PRO A 97 4.99 14.36 -3.42
N VAL A 98 4.11 13.70 -4.17
CA VAL A 98 2.67 13.68 -3.91
C VAL A 98 2.35 12.76 -2.71
N VAL A 99 3.01 11.60 -2.64
CA VAL A 99 2.76 10.58 -1.60
C VAL A 99 3.49 10.91 -0.29
N HIS A 100 4.71 11.42 -0.37
CA HIS A 100 5.59 11.64 0.78
C HIS A 100 5.82 13.12 1.12
N GLY A 101 5.30 14.05 0.32
CA GLY A 101 5.52 15.50 0.50
C GLY A 101 6.89 16.00 0.03
N ARG A 102 7.77 15.09 -0.42
CA ARG A 102 9.12 15.37 -0.95
C ARG A 102 9.59 14.26 -1.90
N GLY A 103 10.56 14.58 -2.76
CA GLY A 103 11.29 13.59 -3.54
C GLY A 103 12.49 13.00 -2.78
N ARG A 104 13.22 12.09 -3.45
CA ARG A 104 14.51 11.57 -2.97
C ARG A 104 15.56 12.67 -2.89
N LYS A 105 16.40 12.58 -1.86
CA LYS A 105 17.63 13.36 -1.73
C LYS A 105 18.76 12.70 -2.51
N ASP A 106 19.73 13.49 -2.92
CA ASP A 106 20.99 13.03 -3.52
C ASP A 106 21.92 12.43 -2.43
N SER A 107 21.46 11.34 -1.83
CA SER A 107 22.16 10.57 -0.82
C SER A 107 22.12 9.10 -1.21
N MET A 108 23.18 8.36 -0.92
CA MET A 108 23.25 6.95 -1.26
C MET A 108 22.07 6.17 -0.67
N ASP A 109 21.70 6.43 0.59
CA ASP A 109 20.60 5.71 1.25
C ASP A 109 19.26 5.89 0.53
N GLU A 110 18.86 7.12 0.21
CA GLU A 110 17.59 7.37 -0.48
C GLU A 110 17.64 6.93 -1.96
N MET A 111 18.83 6.83 -2.57
CA MET A 111 18.98 6.28 -3.91
C MET A 111 18.78 4.75 -3.93
N TYR A 112 19.14 4.04 -2.86
CA TYR A 112 18.92 2.59 -2.74
C TYR A 112 17.54 2.21 -2.17
N TYR A 113 17.11 2.89 -1.11
CA TYR A 113 15.91 2.52 -0.34
C TYR A 113 14.68 3.41 -0.65
N GLY A 114 14.86 4.50 -1.40
CA GLY A 114 13.82 5.48 -1.65
C GLY A 114 13.58 6.43 -0.47
N VAL A 115 12.49 7.20 -0.56
CA VAL A 115 12.08 8.17 0.47
C VAL A 115 11.68 7.43 1.75
N HIS A 116 12.41 7.66 2.85
CA HIS A 116 12.14 7.06 4.15
C HIS A 116 12.41 8.03 5.31
N GLU A 117 11.88 7.71 6.48
CA GLU A 117 12.17 8.41 7.75
C GLU A 117 13.05 7.57 8.68
N GLN A 118 12.76 6.27 8.79
CA GLN A 118 13.47 5.34 9.67
C GLN A 118 13.59 3.96 9.01
N LEU A 119 14.73 3.29 9.22
CA LEU A 119 14.97 1.90 8.82
C LEU A 119 15.27 1.08 10.08
N LEU A 120 14.49 0.03 10.31
CA LEU A 120 14.46 -0.70 11.58
C LEU A 120 14.34 -2.22 11.32
N TYR A 121 14.88 -3.01 12.25
CA TYR A 121 14.59 -4.44 12.33
C TYR A 121 13.57 -4.70 13.43
N ALA A 122 12.57 -5.53 13.11
CA ALA A 122 11.50 -5.86 14.05
C ALA A 122 11.15 -7.35 13.97
N ARG A 123 10.76 -7.91 15.11
CA ARG A 123 10.25 -9.27 15.26
C ARG A 123 9.10 -9.25 16.26
N LYS A 124 7.98 -9.92 15.94
CA LYS A 124 6.88 -10.09 16.89
C LYS A 124 7.29 -11.06 18.01
N THR A 125 7.06 -10.66 19.27
CA THR A 125 7.36 -11.48 20.46
C THR A 125 6.64 -12.82 20.40
N GLU A 126 5.35 -12.79 20.07
CA GLU A 126 4.50 -13.97 19.87
C GLU A 126 4.14 -14.07 18.38
N PRO A 127 4.83 -14.91 17.59
CA PRO A 127 4.58 -15.03 16.16
C PRO A 127 3.15 -15.48 15.83
N VAL A 128 2.59 -14.98 14.73
CA VAL A 128 1.30 -15.47 14.22
C VAL A 128 1.50 -16.83 13.54
N GLN A 129 0.80 -17.86 14.02
CA GLN A 129 0.88 -19.20 13.43
C GLN A 129 0.43 -19.18 11.96
N GLY A 130 1.22 -19.82 11.08
CA GLY A 130 0.93 -19.90 9.65
C GLY A 130 1.33 -18.65 8.83
N ALA A 131 1.84 -17.59 9.46
CA ALA A 131 2.42 -16.46 8.74
C ALA A 131 3.77 -16.82 8.11
N GLN A 132 4.15 -16.12 7.03
CA GLN A 132 5.42 -16.35 6.32
C GLN A 132 6.68 -16.12 7.20
N TRP A 133 6.58 -15.16 8.13
CA TRP A 133 7.63 -14.81 9.10
C TRP A 133 6.99 -14.73 10.51
N THR A 134 7.17 -13.63 11.23
CA THR A 134 6.54 -13.45 12.56
C THR A 134 5.14 -12.84 12.53
N GLY A 135 4.63 -12.48 11.35
CA GLY A 135 3.27 -11.98 11.17
C GLY A 135 3.08 -10.49 11.47
N ILE A 136 4.11 -9.66 11.26
CA ILE A 136 4.04 -8.21 11.46
C ILE A 136 2.94 -7.58 10.59
N VAL A 137 2.92 -7.87 9.29
CA VAL A 137 1.92 -7.32 8.34
C VAL A 137 0.50 -7.69 8.76
N THR A 138 0.26 -8.96 9.11
CA THR A 138 -1.04 -9.44 9.58
C THR A 138 -1.47 -8.75 10.86
N THR A 139 -0.54 -8.57 11.81
CA THR A 139 -0.84 -7.93 13.10
C THR A 139 -1.21 -6.46 12.89
N ILE A 140 -0.47 -5.72 12.07
CA ILE A 140 -0.78 -4.31 11.76
C ILE A 140 -2.19 -4.19 11.16
N ALA A 141 -2.52 -4.99 10.15
CA ALA A 141 -3.83 -4.94 9.50
C ALA A 141 -4.98 -5.22 10.48
N VAL A 142 -4.82 -6.22 11.36
CA VAL A 142 -5.82 -6.59 12.37
C VAL A 142 -5.99 -5.49 13.42
N GLU A 143 -4.89 -4.90 13.91
CA GLU A 143 -4.96 -3.82 14.89
C GLU A 143 -5.56 -2.54 14.30
N MET A 144 -5.32 -2.25 13.01
CA MET A 144 -5.97 -1.11 12.32
C MET A 144 -7.49 -1.29 12.20
N LEU A 145 -7.98 -2.51 11.95
CA LEU A 145 -9.42 -2.81 11.95
C LEU A 145 -10.00 -2.69 13.37
N LYS A 146 -9.36 -3.30 14.38
CA LYS A 146 -9.83 -3.25 15.78
C LYS A 146 -9.88 -1.83 16.35
N SER A 147 -8.94 -0.97 15.93
CA SER A 147 -8.86 0.43 16.35
C SER A 147 -9.72 1.37 15.49
N ASN A 148 -10.49 0.83 14.54
CA ASN A 148 -11.31 1.60 13.59
C ASN A 148 -10.51 2.66 12.81
N MET A 149 -9.24 2.38 12.50
CA MET A 149 -8.45 3.23 11.61
C MET A 149 -8.86 3.04 10.14
N VAL A 150 -9.39 1.86 9.81
CA VAL A 150 -9.89 1.48 8.48
C VAL A 150 -11.12 0.60 8.64
N ASP A 151 -12.05 0.67 7.69
CA ASP A 151 -13.25 -0.19 7.67
C ASP A 151 -13.00 -1.53 6.94
N ALA A 152 -11.97 -1.57 6.10
CA ALA A 152 -11.66 -2.71 5.25
C ALA A 152 -10.16 -2.83 4.95
N VAL A 153 -9.69 -4.06 4.72
CA VAL A 153 -8.32 -4.35 4.31
C VAL A 153 -8.33 -5.21 3.04
N VAL A 154 -7.59 -4.77 2.01
CA VAL A 154 -7.31 -5.57 0.82
C VAL A 154 -6.14 -6.50 1.13
N CYS A 155 -6.37 -7.81 1.05
CA CYS A 155 -5.37 -8.83 1.35
C CYS A 155 -5.38 -9.96 0.31
N VAL A 156 -4.37 -10.84 0.37
CA VAL A 156 -4.28 -12.02 -0.50
C VAL A 156 -4.47 -13.26 0.37
N GLN A 157 -5.54 -13.99 0.09
CA GLN A 157 -5.86 -15.26 0.72
C GLN A 157 -5.45 -16.43 -0.18
N ARG A 158 -5.53 -17.63 0.39
CA ARG A 158 -5.35 -18.89 -0.34
C ARG A 158 -6.63 -19.22 -1.10
N HIS A 159 -6.51 -19.65 -2.35
CA HIS A 159 -7.66 -20.19 -3.08
C HIS A 159 -8.20 -21.45 -2.38
N PRO A 160 -9.53 -21.60 -2.21
CA PRO A 160 -10.14 -22.69 -1.43
C PRO A 160 -9.69 -24.08 -1.91
N ASP A 161 -9.71 -24.32 -3.23
CA ASP A 161 -9.36 -25.63 -3.79
C ASP A 161 -7.89 -25.78 -4.24
N LYS A 162 -7.16 -24.66 -4.40
CA LYS A 162 -5.85 -24.64 -5.06
C LYS A 162 -4.82 -23.90 -4.22
N ASN A 163 -4.18 -24.63 -3.32
CA ASN A 163 -3.37 -24.12 -2.22
C ASN A 163 -2.20 -23.18 -2.58
N ARG A 164 -1.78 -23.15 -3.86
CA ARG A 164 -0.65 -22.35 -4.34
C ARG A 164 -1.09 -21.18 -5.23
N ILE A 165 -2.39 -20.94 -5.34
CA ILE A 165 -2.94 -19.86 -6.16
C ILE A 165 -3.39 -18.73 -5.23
N PRO A 166 -2.90 -17.49 -5.45
CA PRO A 166 -3.35 -16.33 -4.69
C PRO A 166 -4.81 -16.02 -5.04
N HIS A 167 -5.59 -15.63 -4.02
CA HIS A 167 -6.96 -15.19 -4.15
C HIS A 167 -7.11 -13.82 -3.48
N HIS A 168 -7.25 -12.76 -4.28
CA HIS A 168 -7.43 -11.41 -3.76
C HIS A 168 -8.78 -11.30 -3.04
N HIS A 169 -8.77 -10.74 -1.83
CA HIS A 169 -9.96 -10.66 -0.98
C HIS A 169 -10.03 -9.31 -0.28
N LEU A 170 -11.24 -8.78 -0.13
CA LEU A 170 -11.52 -7.60 0.68
C LEU A 170 -12.08 -8.08 2.02
N SER A 171 -11.29 -7.93 3.09
CA SER A 171 -11.73 -8.26 4.44
C SER A 171 -12.39 -7.03 5.06
N LEU A 172 -13.64 -7.17 5.47
CA LEU A 172 -14.42 -6.14 6.17
C LEU A 172 -14.43 -6.43 7.67
N GLN A 173 -14.65 -5.37 8.46
CA GLN A 173 -14.82 -5.46 9.92
C GLN A 173 -16.08 -6.23 10.32
#